data_AF-A0A920R4L7-F1
#
_entry.id   AF-A0A920R4L7-F1
#
_cell.length_a   1.000
_cell.length_b   1.000
_cell.length_c   1.000
_cell.angle_alpha   90.00
_cell.angle_beta   90.00
_cell.angle_gamma   90.00
#
_symmetry.space_group_name_H-M   'P 1'
#
loop_
_entity.id
_entity.type
_entity.pdbx_description
1 polymer ?
#
loop_
_entity_poly.entity_id
_entity_poly.type
_entity_poly.pdbx_seq_one_letter_code
_entity_poly.pdbx_strand_id
1 'polypeptide(L)'
;MKITNITIDVIERNPPAVLVQDERANLGGATRQGVLRVNTEDGLEGHAFIGDQGADSSQRMHSIISKLKPIMMNRDWSDREWLWNQLPC
;
A
#
# COMPACT_ATOMS: atom_id res chain seq x y z
N MET A 1 14.31 -5.42 16.00
CA MET A 1 14.76 -4.59 14.86
C MET A 1 13.69 -3.54 14.59
N LYS A 2 14.08 -2.27 14.55
CA LYS A 2 13.13 -1.17 14.41
C LYS A 2 12.90 -0.78 12.97
N ILE A 3 11.69 -0.30 12.69
CA ILE A 3 11.35 0.33 11.42
C ILE A 3 11.91 1.75 11.40
N THR A 4 12.76 2.03 10.43
CA THR A 4 13.47 3.31 10.26
C THR A 4 12.85 4.19 9.18
N ASN A 5 12.18 3.60 8.19
CA ASN A 5 11.51 4.36 7.15
C ASN A 5 10.37 3.57 6.53
N ILE A 6 9.34 4.30 6.08
CA ILE A 6 8.24 3.78 5.29
C ILE A 6 8.01 4.73 4.12
N THR A 7 8.01 4.19 2.91
CA THR A 7 7.73 4.93 1.68
C THR A 7 6.64 4.23 0.86
N ILE A 8 5.90 5.01 0.07
CA ILE A 8 4.97 4.47 -0.92
C ILE A 8 5.36 5.05 -2.27
N ASP A 9 5.74 4.18 -3.20
CA ASP A 9 5.90 4.54 -4.60
C ASP A 9 4.57 4.41 -5.32
N VAL A 10 4.13 5.48 -5.98
CA VAL A 10 2.88 5.46 -6.76
C VAL A 10 3.20 5.07 -8.19
N ILE A 11 2.61 3.96 -8.63
CA ILE A 11 2.67 3.46 -10.00
C ILE A 11 1.33 3.79 -10.67
N GLU A 12 1.39 4.65 -11.66
CA GLU A 12 0.25 4.94 -12.53
C GLU A 12 0.30 4.03 -13.76
N ARG A 13 -0.82 3.38 -14.09
CA ARG A 13 -0.96 2.59 -15.32
C ARG A 13 -2.24 3.01 -16.02
N ASN A 14 -2.17 3.16 -17.34
CA ASN A 14 -3.34 3.42 -18.17
C ASN A 14 -3.43 2.37 -19.28
N PRO A 15 -3.72 1.09 -18.92
CA PRO A 15 -3.92 0.05 -19.92
C PRO A 15 -5.12 0.38 -20.81
N PRO A 16 -5.06 0.04 -22.11
CA PRO A 16 -6.19 0.21 -23.01
C PRO A 16 -7.39 -0.60 -22.51
N ALA A 17 -8.59 -0.08 -22.76
CA ALA A 17 -9.82 -0.76 -22.37
C ALA A 17 -9.98 -2.08 -23.12
N VAL A 18 -10.22 -3.15 -22.36
CA VAL A 18 -10.57 -4.48 -22.84
C VAL A 18 -11.98 -4.77 -22.39
N LEU A 19 -12.86 -5.04 -23.36
CA LEU A 19 -14.20 -5.54 -23.10
C LEU A 19 -14.11 -7.01 -22.70
N VAL A 20 -14.58 -7.32 -21.50
CA VAL A 20 -14.71 -8.69 -21.00
C VAL A 20 -16.20 -9.03 -20.97
N GLN A 21 -16.56 -10.18 -21.53
CA GLN A 21 -17.94 -10.67 -21.51
C GLN A 21 -18.28 -11.33 -20.16
N ASP A 22 -18.09 -10.58 -19.07
CA ASP A 22 -18.48 -10.96 -17.71
C ASP A 22 -18.96 -9.73 -16.91
N GLU A 23 -19.23 -9.88 -15.60
CA GLU A 23 -19.71 -8.80 -14.71
C GLU A 23 -18.75 -7.61 -14.60
N ARG A 24 -17.49 -7.76 -15.01
CA ARG A 24 -16.47 -6.70 -14.94
C ARG A 24 -16.53 -5.76 -16.14
N ALA A 25 -17.25 -6.16 -17.21
CA ALA A 25 -17.58 -5.40 -18.43
C ALA A 25 -16.39 -4.73 -19.14
N ASN A 26 -15.88 -3.63 -18.61
CA ASN A 26 -14.73 -2.90 -19.16
C ASN A 26 -13.56 -2.95 -18.17
N LEU A 27 -12.51 -3.69 -18.53
CA LEU A 27 -11.25 -3.68 -17.81
C LEU A 27 -10.28 -2.72 -18.49
N GLY A 28 -9.88 -1.65 -17.80
CA GLY A 28 -8.91 -0.68 -18.28
C GLY A 28 -9.15 0.71 -17.71
N GLY A 29 -8.35 1.67 -18.14
CA GLY A 29 -8.39 3.05 -17.63
C GLY A 29 -7.29 3.36 -16.63
N ALA A 30 -7.25 4.60 -16.16
CA ALA A 30 -6.21 5.09 -15.27
C ALA A 30 -6.32 4.42 -13.88
N THR A 31 -5.33 3.59 -13.57
CA THR A 31 -5.18 2.90 -12.29
C THR A 31 -3.96 3.46 -11.57
N ARG A 32 -4.09 3.63 -10.25
CA ARG A 32 -3.00 4.09 -9.39
C ARG A 32 -2.80 3.08 -8.28
N GLN A 33 -1.70 2.37 -8.34
CA GLN A 33 -1.31 1.36 -7.37
C GLN A 33 -0.08 1.85 -6.59
N GLY A 34 -0.05 1.57 -5.29
CA GLY A 34 1.09 1.88 -4.43
C GLY A 34 1.98 0.67 -4.22
N VAL A 35 3.29 0.89 -4.13
CA VAL A 35 4.24 -0.07 -3.58
C VAL A 35 4.74 0.47 -2.26
N LEU A 36 4.33 -0.17 -1.17
CA LEU A 36 4.86 0.08 0.17
C LEU A 36 6.25 -0.50 0.27
N ARG A 37 7.19 0.32 0.75
CA ARG A 37 8.50 -0.16 1.21
C ARG A 37 8.67 0.18 2.68
N VAL A 38 9.14 -0.79 3.44
CA VAL A 38 9.42 -0.66 4.87
C VAL A 38 10.88 -1.02 5.08
N ASN A 39 11.66 -0.08 5.60
CA ASN A 39 13.07 -0.27 5.86
C ASN A 39 13.32 -0.36 7.36
N THR A 40 14.25 -1.23 7.74
CA THR A 40 14.64 -1.46 9.13
C THR A 40 16.05 -0.94 9.41
N GLU A 41 16.42 -0.87 10.68
CA GLU A 41 17.76 -0.44 11.11
C GLU A 41 18.88 -1.37 10.64
N ASP A 42 18.58 -2.65 10.44
CA ASP A 42 19.53 -3.66 9.99
C ASP A 42 19.67 -3.73 8.45
N GLY A 43 19.05 -2.78 7.73
CA GLY A 43 19.10 -2.70 6.27
C GLY A 43 18.16 -3.67 5.54
N LEU A 44 17.26 -4.36 6.27
CA LEU A 44 16.23 -5.19 5.63
C LEU A 44 15.10 -4.33 5.09
N GLU A 45 14.66 -4.64 3.86
CA GLU A 45 13.54 -4.00 3.18
C GLU A 45 12.39 -4.99 2.97
N GLY A 46 11.18 -4.59 3.36
CA GLY A 46 9.94 -5.30 3.07
C GLY A 46 9.12 -4.58 2.01
N HIS A 47 8.47 -5.32 1.12
CA HIS A 47 7.66 -4.77 0.03
C HIS A 47 6.22 -5.31 0.08
N ALA A 48 5.25 -4.43 -0.19
CA ALA A 48 3.85 -4.82 -0.35
C ALA A 48 3.14 -3.96 -1.40
N PHE A 49 2.19 -4.54 -2.13
CA PHE A 49 1.31 -3.77 -3.01
C PHE A 49 0.13 -3.20 -2.22
N ILE A 50 -0.23 -1.96 -2.50
CA ILE A 50 -1.37 -1.25 -1.92
C ILE A 50 -2.29 -0.80 -3.06
N GLY A 51 -3.58 -1.11 -2.91
CA GLY A 51 -4.62 -0.61 -3.78
C GLY A 51 -5.27 -1.68 -4.65
N ASP A 52 -6.30 -1.24 -5.36
CA ASP A 52 -7.02 -2.06 -6.33
C ASP A 52 -6.25 -2.14 -7.65
N GLN A 53 -6.43 -3.23 -8.39
CA GLN A 53 -5.88 -3.42 -9.72
C GLN A 53 -6.63 -2.60 -10.78
N GLY A 54 -7.86 -2.14 -10.51
CA GLY A 54 -8.74 -1.47 -11.46
C GLY A 54 -9.21 -0.06 -11.08
N ALA A 55 -8.83 0.46 -9.90
CA ALA A 55 -9.36 1.73 -9.39
C ALA A 55 -8.28 2.63 -8.77
N ASP A 56 -8.58 3.93 -8.67
CA ASP A 56 -7.71 4.88 -8.00
C ASP A 56 -7.61 4.58 -6.50
N SER A 57 -6.40 4.30 -6.03
CA SER A 57 -6.11 4.02 -4.62
C SER A 57 -5.38 5.15 -3.91
N SER A 58 -5.32 6.34 -4.51
CA SER A 58 -4.59 7.51 -3.98
C SER A 58 -5.00 7.87 -2.55
N GLN A 59 -6.31 7.86 -2.25
CA GLN A 59 -6.80 8.18 -0.91
C GLN A 59 -6.36 7.14 0.15
N ARG A 60 -6.28 5.86 -0.23
CA ARG A 60 -5.83 4.78 0.65
C ARG A 60 -4.32 4.89 0.91
N MET A 61 -3.54 5.17 -0.13
CA MET A 61 -2.10 5.44 0.01
C MET A 61 -1.82 6.64 0.92
N HIS A 62 -2.57 7.73 0.73
CA HIS A 62 -2.45 8.93 1.57
C HIS A 62 -2.81 8.64 3.03
N SER A 63 -3.86 7.86 3.28
CA SER A 63 -4.27 7.47 4.63
C SER A 63 -3.20 6.63 5.34
N ILE A 64 -2.53 5.72 4.62
CA ILE A 64 -1.43 4.92 5.16
C ILE A 64 -0.24 5.81 5.53
N ILE A 65 0.20 6.71 4.66
CA ILE A 65 1.34 7.60 4.98
C ILE A 65 0.99 8.59 6.09
N SER A 66 -0.20 9.19 6.07
CA SER A 66 -0.57 10.21 7.07
C SER A 66 -0.84 9.63 8.46
N LYS A 67 -1.40 8.42 8.55
CA LYS A 67 -1.80 7.82 9.83
C LYS A 67 -0.88 6.68 10.28
N LEU A 68 -0.56 5.74 9.40
CA LEU A 68 0.17 4.53 9.77
C LEU A 68 1.67 4.80 9.96
N LYS A 69 2.28 5.57 9.05
CA LYS A 69 3.71 5.89 9.12
C LYS A 69 4.13 6.41 10.50
N PRO A 70 3.57 7.50 11.06
CA PRO A 70 4.04 8.04 12.35
C PRO A 70 3.90 7.05 13.52
N ILE A 71 2.97 6.11 13.45
CA ILE A 71 2.75 5.09 14.50
C ILE A 71 3.81 3.97 14.42
N MET A 72 4.26 3.63 13.21
CA MET A 72 5.19 2.54 12.97
C MET A 72 6.66 2.94 13.07
N MET A 73 6.99 4.22 12.92
CA MET A 73 8.37 4.70 13.08
C MET A 73 8.93 4.32 14.46
N ASN A 74 10.16 3.81 14.50
CA ASN A 74 10.88 3.37 15.72
C ASN A 74 10.26 2.19 16.47
N ARG A 75 9.20 1.57 15.96
CA ARG A 75 8.59 0.37 16.54
C ARG A 75 9.31 -0.89 16.07
N ASP A 76 9.28 -1.94 16.89
CA ASP A 76 9.85 -3.23 16.51
C ASP A 76 9.00 -3.91 15.43
N TRP A 77 9.64 -4.54 14.45
CA TRP A 77 8.99 -5.29 13.39
C TRP A 77 8.10 -6.43 13.92
N SER A 78 8.42 -6.99 15.09
CA SER A 78 7.65 -8.10 15.68
C SER A 78 6.27 -7.67 16.19
N ASP A 79 6.03 -6.37 16.37
CA ASP A 79 4.78 -5.82 16.90
C ASP A 79 3.62 -5.78 15.88
N ARG A 80 3.69 -6.61 14.83
CA ARG A 80 2.65 -6.72 13.79
C ARG A 80 1.26 -6.99 14.36
N GLU A 81 1.14 -7.82 15.41
CA GLU A 81 -0.14 -8.14 16.05
C GLU A 81 -0.70 -6.95 16.82
N TRP A 82 0.17 -6.16 17.46
CA TRP A 82 -0.25 -4.91 18.09
C TRP A 82 -0.83 -3.96 17.05
N LEU A 83 -0.22 -3.86 15.87
CA LEU A 83 -0.73 -3.02 14.79
C LEU A 83 -2.12 -3.46 14.34
N TRP A 84 -2.34 -4.76 14.14
CA TRP A 84 -3.65 -5.29 13.77
C TRP A 84 -4.73 -4.93 14.80
N ASN A 85 -4.40 -4.95 16.09
CA ASN A 85 -5.31 -4.57 17.16
C ASN A 85 -5.63 -3.06 17.22
N GLN A 86 -4.90 -2.19 16.52
CA GLN A 86 -5.20 -0.75 16.45
C GLN A 86 -6.20 -0.41 15.34
N LEU A 87 -6.48 -1.34 14.42
CA LEU A 87 -7.41 -1.09 13.32
C LEU A 87 -8.85 -1.30 13.83
N PRO A 88 -9.76 -0.34 13.60
CA PRO A 88 -11.17 -0.54 13.92
C PRO A 88 -11.70 -1.73 13.12
N CYS A 89 -12.43 -2.62 13.81
CA CYS A 89 -13.18 -3.72 13.20
C CYS A 89 -14.29 -3.21 12.27
#